data_AF-A0A7X8CS54-F1
#
_entry.id   AF-A0A7X8CS54-F1
#
_cell.length_a   1.000
_cell.length_b   1.000
_cell.length_c   1.000
_cell.angle_alpha   90.00
_cell.angle_beta   90.00
_cell.angle_gamma   90.00
#
_symmetry.space_group_name_H-M   'P 1'
#
loop_
_entity.id
_entity.type
_entity.pdbx_description
1 polymer ?
#
loop_
_entity_poly.entity_id
_entity_poly.type
_entity_poly.pdbx_seq_one_letter_code
_entity_poly.pdbx_strand_id
1 'polypeptide(L)'
;MRKRLKRFCANIIQKRIMAGKIVYFESLLEELAFRYSPGQNGEEGKYFAKYYRQNEFEIQSNSSAVCLGVNEGILITRRKYERYHLIKGDHWIKASEKETSVRKVGT
;
A
#
# COMPACT_ATOMS: atom_id res chain seq x y z
N MET A 1 -18.83 9.93 -5.38
CA MET A 1 -18.40 8.81 -6.26
C MET A 1 -17.22 7.99 -5.70
N ARG A 2 -16.15 8.61 -5.17
CA ARG A 2 -14.93 7.93 -4.68
C ARG A 2 -15.14 6.85 -3.59
N LYS A 3 -16.06 7.07 -2.62
CA LYS A 3 -16.31 6.11 -1.52
C LYS A 3 -16.90 4.76 -1.98
N ARG A 4 -17.75 4.76 -3.02
CA ARG A 4 -18.36 3.51 -3.55
C ARG A 4 -17.33 2.66 -4.29
N LEU A 5 -16.46 3.29 -5.08
CA LEU A 5 -15.38 2.60 -5.80
C LEU A 5 -14.39 1.95 -4.82
N LYS A 6 -13.98 2.67 -3.76
CA LYS A 6 -13.12 2.12 -2.71
C LYS A 6 -13.72 0.87 -2.04
N ARG A 7 -15.00 0.93 -1.64
CA ARG A 7 -15.72 -0.23 -1.09
C ARG A 7 -15.78 -1.42 -2.05
N PHE A 8 -15.95 -1.17 -3.35
CA PHE A 8 -16.00 -2.23 -4.36
C PHE A 8 -14.63 -2.90 -4.53
N CYS A 9 -13.55 -2.11 -4.63
CA CYS A 9 -12.18 -2.62 -4.72
C CYS A 9 -11.80 -3.46 -3.48
N ALA A 10 -12.08 -2.96 -2.28
CA ALA A 10 -11.83 -3.67 -1.03
C ALA A 10 -12.54 -5.03 -0.95
N ASN A 11 -13.81 -5.07 -1.37
CA ASN A 11 -14.59 -6.31 -1.42
C ASN A 11 -13.95 -7.33 -2.38
N ILE A 12 -13.36 -6.89 -3.50
CA ILE A 12 -12.63 -7.80 -4.41
C ILE A 12 -11.30 -8.26 -3.80
N ILE A 13 -10.57 -7.40 -3.09
CA ILE A 13 -9.32 -7.77 -2.40
C ILE A 13 -9.59 -8.91 -1.42
N GLN A 14 -10.55 -8.72 -0.52
CA GLN A 14 -10.95 -9.74 0.47
C GLN A 14 -11.36 -11.04 -0.20
N LYS A 15 -12.22 -10.99 -1.22
CA LYS A 15 -12.66 -12.19 -1.97
C LYS A 15 -11.51 -12.95 -2.62
N ARG A 16 -10.51 -12.25 -3.17
CA ARG A 16 -9.34 -12.89 -3.79
C ARG A 16 -8.42 -13.53 -2.74
N ILE A 17 -8.26 -12.89 -1.59
CA ILE A 17 -7.51 -13.44 -0.45
C ILE A 17 -8.18 -14.71 0.06
N MET A 18 -9.50 -14.67 0.32
CA MET A 18 -10.27 -15.83 0.75
C MET A 18 -10.25 -16.98 -0.27
N ALA A 19 -10.11 -16.68 -1.56
CA ALA A 19 -9.96 -17.67 -2.62
C ALA A 19 -8.53 -18.23 -2.75
N GLY A 20 -7.62 -17.91 -1.81
CA GLY A 20 -6.24 -18.39 -1.82
C GLY A 20 -5.42 -17.87 -2.99
N LYS A 21 -5.72 -16.69 -3.52
CA LYS A 21 -4.97 -16.11 -4.66
C LYS A 21 -3.88 -15.17 -4.17
N ILE A 22 -2.80 -15.05 -4.95
CA ILE A 22 -1.86 -13.94 -4.79
C ILE A 22 -2.58 -12.63 -5.15
N VAL A 23 -2.51 -11.64 -4.27
CA VAL A 23 -3.20 -10.35 -4.47
C VAL A 23 -2.22 -9.21 -4.31
N TYR A 24 -2.26 -8.26 -5.24
CA TYR A 24 -1.51 -7.02 -5.18
C TYR A 24 -2.49 -5.85 -5.01
N PHE A 25 -2.25 -5.01 -4.01
CA PHE A 25 -3.10 -3.86 -3.71
C PHE A 25 -2.29 -2.72 -3.11
N GLU A 26 -2.83 -1.52 -3.08
CA GLU A 26 -2.19 -0.35 -2.45
C GLU A 26 -3.15 0.35 -1.49
N SER A 27 -2.60 0.89 -0.41
CA SER A 27 -3.24 1.89 0.43
C SER A 27 -2.68 3.25 0.06
N LEU A 28 -3.52 4.09 -0.56
CA LEU A 28 -3.13 5.48 -0.87
C LEU A 28 -2.96 6.34 0.38
N LEU A 29 -3.59 5.95 1.50
CA LEU A 29 -3.49 6.69 2.77
C LEU A 29 -2.14 6.43 3.44
N GLU A 30 -1.70 5.17 3.43
CA GLU A 30 -0.42 4.76 4.04
C GLU A 30 0.75 4.89 3.05
N GLU A 31 0.48 5.24 1.80
CA GLU A 31 1.41 5.20 0.67
C GLU A 31 2.18 3.87 0.55
N LEU A 32 1.54 2.76 0.95
CA LEU A 32 2.10 1.41 0.90
C LEU A 32 1.45 0.58 -0.20
N ALA A 33 2.27 -0.21 -0.89
CA ALA A 33 1.80 -1.30 -1.71
C ALA A 33 1.99 -2.62 -0.98
N PHE A 34 1.00 -3.51 -1.12
CA PHE A 34 0.94 -4.80 -0.47
C PHE A 34 0.87 -5.94 -1.49
N ARG A 35 1.47 -7.06 -1.11
CA ARG A 35 1.33 -8.36 -1.75
C ARG A 35 0.89 -9.36 -0.69
N TYR A 36 -0.26 -9.98 -0.90
CA TYR A 36 -0.66 -11.16 -0.16
C TYR A 36 -0.18 -12.41 -0.91
N SER A 37 0.45 -13.34 -0.19
CA SER A 37 0.83 -14.66 -0.68
C SER A 37 0.06 -15.70 0.12
N PRO A 38 -0.76 -16.57 -0.51
CA PRO A 38 -1.43 -17.65 0.19
C PRO A 38 -0.40 -18.62 0.79
N GLY A 39 -0.68 -19.15 1.98
CA GLY A 39 0.09 -20.25 2.55
C GLY A 39 -0.22 -21.56 1.83
N GLN A 40 0.63 -22.56 2.03
CA GLN A 40 0.41 -23.92 1.50
C GLN A 40 -0.08 -24.84 2.62
N ASN A 41 -0.86 -25.87 2.28
CA ASN A 41 -1.22 -26.96 3.19
C ASN A 41 -1.79 -26.53 4.56
N GLY A 42 -2.62 -25.48 4.57
CA GLY A 42 -3.25 -24.98 5.80
C GLY A 42 -2.43 -23.94 6.57
N GLU A 43 -1.23 -23.58 6.08
CA GLU A 43 -0.50 -22.44 6.63
C GLU A 43 -1.20 -21.11 6.35
N GLU A 44 -1.02 -20.16 7.27
CA GLU A 44 -1.50 -18.80 7.09
C GLU A 44 -0.77 -18.11 5.94
N GLY A 45 -1.53 -17.31 5.18
CA GLY A 45 -0.94 -16.49 4.13
C GLY A 45 -0.13 -15.32 4.70
N LYS A 46 0.92 -14.94 3.98
CA LYS A 46 1.85 -13.88 4.38
C LYS A 46 1.55 -12.59 3.63
N TYR A 47 1.80 -11.47 4.30
CA TYR A 47 1.72 -10.14 3.71
C TYR A 47 3.12 -9.56 3.55
N PHE A 48 3.33 -8.90 2.43
CA PHE A 48 4.57 -8.19 2.11
C PHE A 48 4.24 -6.77 1.71
N ALA A 49 5.03 -5.81 2.17
CA ALA A 49 4.83 -4.39 1.91
C ALA A 49 6.03 -3.78 1.16
N LYS A 50 5.74 -2.74 0.38
CA LYS A 50 6.72 -1.88 -0.30
C LYS A 50 6.28 -0.43 -0.20
N TYR A 51 7.22 0.48 -0.01
CA TYR A 51 7.02 1.92 -0.21
C TYR A 51 8.18 2.54 -0.99
N TYR A 52 8.05 3.83 -1.32
CA TYR A 52 9.05 4.58 -2.08
C TYR A 52 10.46 4.45 -1.46
N ARG A 53 11.45 4.08 -2.29
CA ARG A 53 12.86 3.85 -1.91
C ARG A 53 13.13 2.69 -0.95
N GLN A 54 12.13 1.85 -0.64
CA GLN A 54 12.37 0.65 0.16
C GLN A 54 12.04 -0.63 -0.61
N ASN A 55 12.88 -1.64 -0.38
CA ASN A 55 12.63 -3.00 -0.86
C ASN A 55 11.45 -3.64 -0.13
N GLU A 56 11.03 -4.81 -0.65
CA GLU A 56 9.97 -5.60 -0.03
C GLU A 56 10.36 -6.04 1.39
N PHE A 57 9.42 -5.96 2.31
CA PHE A 57 9.54 -6.55 3.65
C PHE A 57 8.26 -7.28 4.05
N GLU A 58 8.40 -8.31 4.88
CA GLU A 58 7.26 -9.03 5.44
C GLU A 58 6.59 -8.15 6.53
N ILE A 59 5.27 -8.13 6.54
CA ILE A 59 4.47 -7.38 7.51
C ILE A 59 3.46 -8.32 8.16
N GLN A 60 3.25 -8.14 9.47
CA GLN A 60 2.32 -8.96 10.22
C GLN A 60 0.89 -8.81 9.69
N SER A 61 0.16 -9.92 9.59
CA SER A 61 -1.22 -9.98 9.10
C SER A 61 -2.19 -9.13 9.93
N ASN A 62 -1.93 -8.96 11.22
CA ASN A 62 -2.73 -8.15 12.15
C ASN A 62 -2.31 -6.67 12.20
N SER A 63 -1.36 -6.23 11.36
CA SER A 63 -0.95 -4.84 11.29
C SER A 63 -2.10 -3.94 10.86
N SER A 64 -2.22 -2.75 11.46
CA SER A 64 -3.18 -1.73 11.07
C SER A 64 -3.07 -1.35 9.59
N ALA A 65 -1.85 -1.30 9.05
CA ALA A 65 -1.61 -1.00 7.64
C ALA A 65 -2.19 -2.08 6.70
N VAL A 66 -2.05 -3.35 7.07
CA VAL A 66 -2.66 -4.48 6.34
C VAL A 66 -4.18 -4.40 6.42
N CYS A 67 -4.72 -4.15 7.62
CA CYS A 67 -6.16 -4.00 7.82
C CYS A 67 -6.73 -2.89 6.93
N LEU A 68 -6.11 -1.70 6.92
CA LEU A 68 -6.52 -0.59 6.06
C LEU A 68 -6.38 -0.93 4.57
N GLY A 69 -5.27 -1.55 4.16
CA GLY A 69 -5.05 -1.94 2.78
C GLY A 69 -6.08 -2.95 2.27
N VAL A 70 -6.47 -3.93 3.09
CA VAL A 70 -7.49 -4.93 2.73
C VAL A 70 -8.89 -4.31 2.68
N ASN A 71 -9.21 -3.41 3.61
CA ASN A 71 -10.56 -2.85 3.77
C ASN A 71 -10.84 -1.60 2.92
N GLU A 72 -9.80 -0.87 2.52
CA GLU A 72 -9.94 0.41 1.81
C GLU A 72 -9.03 0.55 0.59
N GLY A 73 -8.14 -0.42 0.38
CA GLY A 73 -7.15 -0.37 -0.69
C GLY A 73 -7.72 -0.56 -2.08
N ILE A 74 -6.85 -0.37 -3.05
CA ILE A 74 -7.16 -0.47 -4.47
C ILE A 74 -6.30 -1.58 -5.06
N LEU A 75 -6.92 -2.45 -5.87
CA LEU A 75 -6.17 -3.46 -6.61
C LEU A 75 -5.16 -2.80 -7.55
N ILE A 76 -3.95 -3.34 -7.55
CA ILE A 76 -2.91 -2.94 -8.49
C ILE A 76 -2.43 -4.15 -9.29
N THR A 77 -1.73 -3.88 -10.39
CA THR A 77 -1.06 -4.93 -11.15
C THR A 77 0.25 -5.32 -10.47
N ARG A 78 0.69 -6.57 -10.69
CA ARG A 78 2.02 -7.04 -10.28
C ARG A 78 3.14 -6.08 -10.75
N ARG A 79 3.06 -5.61 -12.00
CA ARG A 79 4.02 -4.66 -12.58
C ARG A 79 4.06 -3.31 -11.86
N LYS A 80 2.93 -2.83 -11.32
CA LYS A 80 2.90 -1.62 -10.49
C LYS A 80 3.56 -1.89 -9.13
N TYR A 81 3.24 -3.02 -8.50
CA TYR A 81 3.83 -3.43 -7.23
C TYR A 81 5.35 -3.59 -7.30
N GLU A 82 5.86 -4.25 -8.34
CA GLU A 82 7.31 -4.44 -8.54
C GLU A 82 8.07 -3.12 -8.63
N ARG A 83 7.48 -2.12 -9.29
CA ARG A 83 8.07 -0.78 -9.47
C ARG A 83 7.66 0.23 -8.40
N TYR A 84 6.91 -0.19 -7.37
CA TYR A 84 6.34 0.75 -6.42
C TYR A 84 7.40 1.56 -5.65
N HIS A 85 8.57 0.95 -5.40
CA HIS A 85 9.74 1.61 -4.82
C HIS A 85 10.29 2.79 -5.64
N LEU A 86 9.93 2.90 -6.93
CA LEU A 86 10.31 3.99 -7.83
C LEU A 86 9.25 5.11 -7.90
N ILE A 87 8.06 4.89 -7.35
CA ILE A 87 6.93 5.82 -7.44
C ILE A 87 6.95 6.69 -6.18
N LYS A 88 7.31 7.96 -6.34
CA LYS A 88 7.23 8.94 -5.25
C LYS A 88 5.75 9.29 -5.02
N GLY A 89 5.30 9.15 -3.78
CA GLY A 89 3.96 9.59 -3.36
C GLY A 89 3.81 11.11 -3.31
N ASP A 90 2.59 11.61 -3.49
CA ASP A 90 2.28 13.04 -3.47
C ASP A 90 2.33 13.62 -2.04
N HIS A 91 2.18 12.80 -0.99
CA HIS A 91 2.17 13.33 0.39
C HIS A 91 3.51 13.92 0.84
N TRP A 92 4.61 13.66 0.14
CA TRP A 92 5.94 14.17 0.49
C TRP A 92 6.34 15.47 -0.21
N ILE A 93 5.54 15.99 -1.15
CA ILE A 93 5.88 17.25 -1.84
C ILE A 93 5.63 18.47 -0.93
N LYS A 94 4.70 18.38 0.04
CA LYS A 94 4.35 19.51 0.90
C LYS A 94 5.26 19.75 2.11
N ALA A 95 6.09 18.79 2.49
CA ALA A 95 7.00 18.95 3.63
C ALA A 95 8.30 19.70 3.24
N SER A 96 8.85 19.44 2.05
CA SER A 96 10.15 20.03 1.66
C SER A 96 10.08 21.49 1.21
N GLU A 97 8.93 21.96 0.70
CA GLU A 97 8.78 23.36 0.25
C GLU A 97 8.49 24.36 1.39
N LYS A 98 8.05 23.88 2.57
CA LYS A 98 7.89 24.75 3.74
C LYS A 98 9.20 25.06 4.45
N GLU A 99 10.21 24.18 4.34
CA GLU A 99 11.47 24.35 5.07
C GLU A 99 12.48 25.26 4.35
N THR A 100 12.31 25.48 3.03
CA THR A 100 13.19 26.37 2.26
C THR A 100 12.73 27.84 2.27
N SER A 101 11.49 28.14 2.66
CA SER A 101 10.99 29.52 2.73
C SER A 101 11.30 30.23 4.05
N VAL A 102 11.70 29.51 5.10
CA VAL A 102 11.98 30.10 6.43
C VAL A 102 13.44 30.57 6.58
N ARG A 103 14.36 30.12 5.71
CA ARG A 103 15.80 30.46 5.80
C ARG A 103 16.24 31.67 4.97
N LYS A 104 15.32 32.47 4.42
CA LYS A 104 15.64 33.71 3.69
C LYS A 104 14.91 34.93 4.29
N VAL A 105 14.98 35.12 5.60
CA VAL A 105 14.84 36.45 6.21
C VAL A 105 15.80 36.50 7.40
N GLY A 106 16.86 37.27 7.26
CA GLY A 106 17.94 37.37 8.24
C GLY A 106 19.10 38.14 7.64
N THR A 107 18.82 39.39 7.30
CA THR A 107 19.80 40.44 7.02
C THR A 107 20.52 40.81 8.31
#